data_AF-X1P2C9-F1
#
_entry.id   AF-X1P2C9-F1
#
_cell.length_a   1.000
_cell.length_b   1.000
_cell.length_c   1.000
_cell.angle_alpha   90.00
_cell.angle_beta   90.00
_cell.angle_gamma   90.00
#
_symmetry.space_group_name_H-M   'P 1'
#
loop_
_entity.id
_entity.type
_entity.pdbx_description
1 polymer ?
#
loop_
_entity_poly.entity_id
_entity_poly.type
_entity_poly.pdbx_seq_one_letter_code
_entity_poly.pdbx_strand_id
1 'polypeptide(L)'
;MSGELVENIMLGAMTVDPGPAYFGRKANKAVIVRGERPDMQLAALETPTRCLVISGDTAPIPSVRYNAEHKKVPIILTKGDVTAAVSSIEDALGKTRFNQESKLSRLIEIMEQHFNFPAVYKGLGLN
;
A
#
# COMPACT_ATOMS: atom_id res chain seq x y z
N MET A 1 8.32 -12.33 11.44
CA MET A 1 7.70 -11.62 10.30
C MET A 1 6.79 -10.56 10.87
N SER A 2 7.29 -9.35 11.10
CA SER A 2 6.51 -8.26 11.72
C SER A 2 6.99 -6.93 11.16
N GLY A 3 6.07 -6.14 10.58
CA GLY A 3 6.21 -4.68 10.55
C GLY A 3 6.70 -4.00 9.28
N GLU A 4 6.76 -4.63 8.10
CA GLU A 4 7.12 -3.86 6.90
C GLU A 4 6.02 -2.86 6.53
N LEU A 5 6.38 -1.57 6.50
CA LEU A 5 5.46 -0.48 6.23
C LEU A 5 4.97 -0.53 4.77
N VAL A 6 3.65 -0.45 4.62
CA VAL A 6 2.98 -0.15 3.35
C VAL A 6 2.70 1.35 3.33
N GLU A 7 3.34 2.04 2.40
CA GLU A 7 3.24 3.51 2.25
C GLU A 7 2.30 3.88 1.10
N ASN A 8 2.13 2.96 0.14
CA ASN A 8 1.38 3.18 -1.08
C ASN A 8 0.37 2.06 -1.32
N ILE A 9 -0.79 2.41 -1.86
CA ILE A 9 -1.79 1.45 -2.36
C ILE A 9 -1.89 1.65 -3.88
N MET A 10 -1.81 0.56 -4.65
CA MET A 10 -1.98 0.59 -6.11
C MET A 10 -3.09 -0.37 -6.54
N LEU A 11 -3.90 0.04 -7.51
CA LEU A 11 -5.06 -0.71 -7.97
C LEU A 11 -4.82 -1.27 -9.37
N GLY A 12 -4.94 -2.59 -9.54
CA GLY A 12 -4.82 -3.23 -10.85
C GLY A 12 -6.11 -3.23 -11.68
N ALA A 13 -7.03 -2.31 -11.41
CA ALA A 13 -8.36 -2.31 -12.01
C ALA A 13 -8.42 -1.65 -13.41
N MET A 14 -7.52 -0.72 -13.75
CA MET A 14 -7.66 0.15 -14.93
C MET A 14 -6.32 0.73 -15.45
N THR A 15 -5.31 -0.09 -15.73
CA THR A 15 -4.02 0.40 -16.24
C THR A 15 -3.96 0.22 -17.76
N VAL A 16 -3.75 1.31 -18.50
CA VAL A 16 -3.45 1.26 -19.95
C VAL A 16 -1.99 0.82 -20.16
N ASP A 17 -1.14 1.14 -19.19
CA ASP A 17 0.26 0.73 -19.16
C ASP A 17 0.40 -0.79 -18.91
N PRO A 18 1.47 -1.41 -19.42
CA PRO A 18 1.87 -2.76 -19.02
C PRO A 18 2.01 -2.86 -17.50
N GLY A 19 1.52 -3.94 -16.91
CA GLY A 19 1.45 -4.12 -15.45
C GLY A 19 2.75 -3.76 -14.71
N PRO A 20 3.93 -4.27 -15.12
CA PRO A 20 5.19 -3.96 -14.43
C PRO A 20 5.57 -2.47 -14.51
N ALA A 21 5.28 -1.81 -15.64
CA ALA A 21 5.53 -0.37 -15.78
C ALA A 21 4.62 0.45 -14.86
N TYR A 22 3.36 0.06 -14.73
CA TYR A 22 2.43 0.69 -13.80
C TYR A 22 2.85 0.46 -12.34
N PHE A 23 3.02 -0.80 -11.92
CA PHE A 23 3.33 -1.15 -10.53
C PHE A 23 4.75 -0.71 -10.13
N GLY A 24 5.67 -0.59 -11.07
CA GLY A 24 7.04 -0.11 -10.84
C GLY A 24 7.12 1.37 -10.42
N ARG A 25 6.04 2.15 -10.60
CA ARG A 25 5.99 3.59 -10.24
C ARG A 25 6.12 3.85 -8.74
N LYS A 26 5.79 2.87 -7.89
CA LYS A 26 5.85 3.00 -6.42
C LYS A 26 6.52 1.79 -5.79
N ALA A 27 7.39 2.06 -4.82
CA ALA A 27 7.93 1.06 -3.90
C ALA A 27 7.04 0.96 -2.64
N ASN A 28 7.38 0.03 -1.73
CA ASN A 28 6.74 -0.12 -0.42
C ASN A 28 5.20 -0.15 -0.50
N LYS A 29 4.65 -0.90 -1.46
CA LYS A 29 3.23 -0.83 -1.81
C LYS A 29 2.47 -2.12 -1.52
N ALA A 30 1.18 -1.98 -1.20
CA ALA A 30 0.20 -3.03 -1.36
C ALA A 30 -0.49 -2.87 -2.72
N VAL A 31 -0.69 -3.99 -3.41
CA VAL A 31 -1.39 -4.02 -4.69
C VAL A 31 -2.74 -4.71 -4.50
N ILE A 32 -3.82 -4.06 -4.93
CA ILE A 32 -5.18 -4.62 -4.91
C ILE A 32 -5.60 -4.94 -6.34
N VAL A 33 -5.90 -6.21 -6.61
CA VAL A 33 -6.25 -6.74 -7.93
C VAL A 33 -7.46 -7.64 -7.84
N ARG A 34 -8.16 -7.84 -8.95
CA ARG A 34 -9.23 -8.84 -9.04
C ARG A 34 -8.64 -10.25 -9.18
N GLY A 35 -9.31 -11.25 -8.59
CA GLY A 35 -8.92 -12.65 -8.70
C GLY A 35 -8.88 -13.17 -10.14
N GLU A 36 -9.76 -12.67 -11.00
CA GLU A 36 -9.83 -12.99 -12.43
C GLU A 36 -8.69 -12.38 -13.29
N ARG A 37 -7.71 -11.71 -12.68
CA ARG A 37 -6.59 -11.06 -13.38
C ARG A 37 -5.23 -11.62 -12.93
N PRO A 38 -4.94 -12.90 -13.22
CA PRO A 38 -3.66 -13.50 -12.86
C PRO A 38 -2.46 -12.82 -13.54
N ASP A 39 -2.67 -12.23 -14.72
CA ASP A 39 -1.69 -11.41 -15.43
C ASP A 39 -1.24 -10.19 -14.59
N MET A 40 -2.21 -9.47 -14.00
CA MET A 40 -1.91 -8.32 -13.15
C MET A 40 -1.34 -8.73 -11.79
N GLN A 41 -1.77 -9.88 -11.25
CA GLN A 41 -1.21 -10.45 -10.02
C GLN A 41 0.29 -10.76 -10.21
N LEU A 42 0.66 -11.42 -11.32
CA LEU A 42 2.05 -11.72 -11.65
C LEU A 42 2.86 -10.45 -11.91
N ALA A 43 2.33 -9.50 -12.68
CA ALA A 43 2.98 -8.23 -12.94
C ALA A 43 3.25 -7.43 -11.65
N ALA A 44 2.33 -7.47 -10.69
CA ALA A 44 2.54 -6.85 -9.37
C ALA A 44 3.71 -7.51 -8.63
N LEU A 45 3.77 -8.85 -8.64
CA LEU A 45 4.83 -9.64 -8.02
C LEU A 45 6.18 -9.45 -8.72
N GLU A 46 6.23 -9.08 -9.99
CA GLU A 46 7.48 -8.72 -10.71
C GLU A 46 8.14 -7.43 -10.21
N THR A 47 7.40 -6.61 -9.46
CA THR A 47 7.91 -5.35 -8.89
C THR A 47 8.02 -5.44 -7.37
N PRO A 48 8.76 -4.52 -6.69
CA PRO A 48 8.80 -4.47 -5.24
C PRO A 48 7.41 -4.24 -4.64
N THR A 49 6.81 -5.30 -4.10
CA THR A 49 5.44 -5.34 -3.59
C THR A 49 5.46 -5.98 -2.20
N ARG A 50 4.84 -5.31 -1.23
CA ARG A 50 4.83 -5.72 0.18
C ARG A 50 3.68 -6.63 0.53
N CYS A 51 2.57 -6.49 -0.18
CA CYS A 51 1.39 -7.32 0.00
C CYS A 51 0.57 -7.33 -1.30
N LEU A 52 0.02 -8.49 -1.64
CA LEU A 52 -0.94 -8.64 -2.72
C LEU A 52 -2.32 -8.93 -2.13
N VAL A 53 -3.29 -8.05 -2.39
CA VAL A 53 -4.69 -8.23 -2.00
C VAL A 53 -5.48 -8.62 -3.24
N ILE A 54 -6.12 -9.78 -3.18
CA ILE A 54 -6.92 -10.33 -4.27
C ILE A 54 -8.40 -10.24 -3.88
N SER A 55 -9.14 -9.46 -4.66
CA SER A 55 -10.58 -9.20 -4.49
C SER A 55 -11.43 -10.18 -5.30
N GLY A 56 -12.61 -10.49 -4.78
CA GLY A 56 -13.56 -11.43 -5.34
C GLY A 56 -13.35 -12.87 -4.85
N ASP A 57 -14.09 -13.81 -5.43
CA ASP A 57 -14.16 -15.19 -4.98
C ASP A 57 -13.18 -16.14 -5.69
N THR A 58 -12.35 -15.60 -6.58
CA THR A 58 -11.43 -16.37 -7.42
C THR A 58 -10.10 -16.57 -6.71
N ALA A 59 -9.75 -17.82 -6.43
CA ALA A 59 -8.46 -18.15 -5.85
C ALA A 59 -7.30 -17.88 -6.83
N PRO A 60 -6.13 -17.45 -6.34
CA PRO A 60 -4.95 -17.28 -7.19
C PRO A 60 -4.49 -18.61 -7.76
N ILE A 61 -4.12 -18.59 -9.04
CA ILE A 61 -3.56 -19.75 -9.73
C ILE A 61 -2.21 -20.17 -9.12
N PRO A 62 -1.77 -21.43 -9.32
CA PRO A 62 -0.54 -21.95 -8.71
C PRO A 62 0.70 -21.09 -8.96
N SER A 63 0.85 -20.50 -10.15
CA SER A 63 2.00 -19.65 -10.49
C SER A 63 2.04 -18.35 -9.68
N VAL A 64 0.88 -17.75 -9.37
CA VAL A 64 0.79 -16.56 -8.51
C VAL A 64 1.20 -16.94 -7.09
N ARG A 65 0.67 -18.04 -6.55
CA ARG A 65 1.01 -18.53 -5.21
C ARG A 65 2.51 -18.83 -5.09
N TYR A 66 3.06 -19.55 -6.06
CA TYR A 66 4.48 -19.88 -6.11
C TYR A 66 5.37 -18.63 -6.15
N ASN A 67 5.05 -17.66 -7.01
CA ASN A 67 5.81 -16.41 -7.08
C ASN A 67 5.73 -15.60 -5.79
N ALA A 68 4.54 -15.51 -5.19
CA ALA A 68 4.35 -14.80 -3.93
C ALA A 68 5.13 -15.46 -2.78
N GLU A 69 5.11 -16.79 -2.69
CA GLU A 69 5.89 -17.55 -1.71
C GLU A 69 7.39 -17.35 -1.91
N HIS A 70 7.88 -17.53 -3.14
CA HIS A 70 9.30 -17.34 -3.49
C HIS A 70 9.78 -15.91 -3.17
N LYS A 71 8.95 -14.91 -3.44
CA LYS A 71 9.25 -13.49 -3.16
C LYS A 71 8.90 -13.05 -1.74
N LYS A 72 8.38 -13.97 -0.91
CA LYS A 72 7.92 -13.71 0.48
C LYS A 72 6.89 -12.58 0.56
N VAL A 73 6.02 -12.47 -0.44
CA VAL A 73 4.93 -11.50 -0.49
C VAL A 73 3.65 -12.17 0.04
N PRO A 74 3.07 -11.70 1.16
CA PRO A 74 1.80 -12.23 1.64
C PRO A 74 0.65 -11.94 0.66
N ILE A 75 -0.23 -12.93 0.49
CA ILE A 75 -1.48 -12.80 -0.26
C ILE A 75 -2.65 -12.72 0.73
N ILE A 76 -3.52 -11.73 0.57
CA ILE A 76 -4.79 -11.60 1.28
C ILE A 76 -5.94 -11.79 0.29
N LEU A 77 -6.88 -12.68 0.61
CA LEU A 77 -8.10 -12.88 -0.17
C LEU A 77 -9.26 -12.13 0.51
N THR A 78 -10.04 -11.38 -0.26
CA THR A 78 -11.24 -10.69 0.22
C THR A 78 -12.40 -10.89 -0.73
N LYS A 79 -13.60 -11.14 -0.19
CA LYS A 79 -14.82 -11.36 -0.98
C LYS A 79 -15.40 -10.07 -1.58
N GLY A 80 -15.03 -8.91 -1.04
CA GLY A 80 -15.48 -7.62 -1.56
C GLY A 80 -14.82 -7.27 -2.89
N ASP A 81 -15.39 -6.31 -3.61
CA ASP A 81 -14.73 -5.72 -4.77
C ASP A 81 -13.54 -4.83 -4.37
N VAL A 82 -12.85 -4.28 -5.37
CA VAL A 82 -11.69 -3.41 -5.15
C VAL A 82 -12.06 -2.19 -4.29
N THR A 83 -13.24 -1.61 -4.48
CA THR A 83 -13.70 -0.43 -3.75
C THR A 83 -13.95 -0.75 -2.27
N ALA A 84 -14.62 -1.87 -2.00
CA ALA A 84 -14.85 -2.35 -0.64
C ALA A 84 -13.54 -2.67 0.09
N ALA A 85 -12.56 -3.24 -0.61
CA ALA A 85 -11.23 -3.50 -0.06
C ALA A 85 -10.51 -2.19 0.30
N VAL A 86 -10.54 -1.19 -0.59
CA VAL A 86 -9.93 0.13 -0.33
C VAL A 86 -10.59 0.81 0.86
N SER A 87 -11.93 0.87 0.89
CA SER A 87 -12.67 1.49 2.00
C SER A 87 -12.37 0.80 3.33
N SER A 88 -12.24 -0.53 3.35
CA SER A 88 -11.87 -1.28 4.56
C SER A 88 -10.45 -0.94 5.04
N ILE A 89 -9.51 -0.71 4.11
CA ILE A 89 -8.15 -0.29 4.45
C ILE A 89 -8.14 1.15 4.99
N GLU A 90 -8.90 2.06 4.37
CA GLU A 90 -9.04 3.44 4.83
C GLU A 90 -9.65 3.51 6.23
N ASP A 91 -10.71 2.76 6.48
CA ASP A 91 -11.36 2.65 7.79
C ASP A 91 -10.40 2.11 8.86
N ALA A 92 -9.62 1.09 8.50
CA ALA A 92 -8.61 0.53 9.40
C ALA A 92 -7.52 1.58 9.71
N LEU A 93 -7.02 2.28 8.68
CA LEU A 93 -6.00 3.33 8.85
C LEU A 93 -6.52 4.50 9.69
N GLY A 94 -7.76 4.94 9.48
CA GLY A 94 -8.38 6.03 10.25
C GLY A 94 -8.55 5.71 11.75
N LYS A 95 -8.66 4.43 12.10
CA LYS A 95 -8.74 3.96 13.49
C LYS A 95 -7.38 3.64 14.10
N THR A 96 -6.31 3.56 13.29
CA THR A 96 -4.98 3.20 13.79
C THR A 96 -4.31 4.38 14.49
N ARG A 97 -3.71 4.12 15.67
CA ARG A 97 -2.88 5.11 16.35
C ARG A 97 -1.58 5.32 15.57
N PHE A 98 -1.12 6.57 15.46
CA PHE A 98 0.16 6.97 14.87
C PHE A 98 1.35 6.57 15.76
N ASN A 99 1.48 5.29 16.09
CA ASN A 99 2.47 4.80 17.06
C ASN A 99 3.69 4.13 16.40
N GLN A 100 3.80 4.17 15.07
CA GLN A 100 4.99 3.64 14.38
C GLN A 100 6.05 4.73 14.24
N GLU A 101 7.26 4.46 14.75
CA GLU A 101 8.40 5.41 14.73
C GLU A 101 8.68 5.95 13.33
N SER A 102 8.59 5.12 12.29
CA SER A 102 8.79 5.54 10.90
C SER A 102 7.80 6.61 10.42
N LYS A 103 6.54 6.58 10.91
CA LYS A 103 5.55 7.62 10.61
C LYS A 103 5.87 8.93 11.30
N LEU A 104 6.43 8.88 12.52
CA LEU A 104 6.84 10.07 13.27
C LEU A 104 8.01 10.77 12.59
N SER A 105 9.05 10.02 12.19
CA SER A 105 10.18 10.59 11.44
C SER A 105 9.70 11.30 10.17
N ARG A 106 8.79 10.65 9.42
CA ARG A 106 8.23 11.27 8.20
C ARG A 106 7.39 12.52 8.48
N LEU A 107 6.63 12.53 9.58
CA LEU A 107 5.88 13.71 10.01
C LEU A 107 6.81 14.88 10.34
N ILE A 108 7.88 14.62 11.09
CA ILE A 108 8.88 15.63 11.45
C ILE A 108 9.49 16.23 10.18
N GLU A 109 9.93 15.40 9.22
CA GLU A 109 10.45 15.87 7.94
C GLU A 109 9.46 16.79 7.20
N ILE A 110 8.18 16.39 7.12
CA ILE A 110 7.15 17.19 6.45
C ILE A 110 6.93 18.52 7.17
N MET A 111 6.90 18.50 8.51
CA MET A 111 6.77 19.71 9.31
C MET A 111 7.97 20.64 9.10
N GLU A 112 9.19 20.13 9.14
CA GLU A 112 10.39 20.94 8.89
C GLU A 112 10.40 21.56 7.48
N GLN A 113 9.90 20.83 6.47
CA GLN A 113 9.86 21.31 5.09
C GLN A 113 8.77 22.34 4.80
N HIS A 114 7.64 22.27 5.50
CA HIS A 114 6.43 23.00 5.09
C HIS A 114 5.75 23.80 6.20
N PHE A 115 6.13 23.61 7.47
CA PHE A 115 5.48 24.26 8.61
C PHE A 115 6.26 25.50 9.07
N ASN A 116 5.58 26.64 9.20
CA ASN A 116 6.18 27.88 9.68
C ASN A 116 6.23 27.89 11.22
N PHE A 117 7.20 27.16 11.78
CA PHE A 117 7.44 27.13 13.22
C PHE A 117 7.63 28.53 13.84
N PRO A 118 8.39 29.47 13.22
CA PRO A 118 8.52 30.83 13.77
C PRO A 118 7.19 31.57 13.96
N ALA A 119 6.26 31.45 13.01
CA ALA A 119 4.94 32.09 13.13
C ALA A 119 4.13 31.51 14.30
N VAL A 120 4.21 30.21 14.52
CA VAL A 120 3.52 29.53 15.63
C VAL A 120 4.14 29.89 16.97
N TYR A 121 5.47 29.86 17.09
CA TYR A 121 6.14 30.24 18.34
C TYR A 121 5.84 31.69 18.73
N LYS A 122 5.84 32.60 17.75
CA LYS A 122 5.41 33.98 17.97
C LYS A 122 3.95 34.07 18.44
N GLY A 123 3.04 33.33 17.82
CA GLY A 123 1.61 33.31 18.20
C GLY A 123 1.34 32.70 19.57
N LEU A 124 2.17 31.76 20.01
CA LEU A 124 2.09 31.12 21.32
C LEU A 124 2.85 31.88 22.42
N GLY A 125 3.55 32.98 22.09
CA GLY A 125 4.37 33.72 23.05
C GLY A 125 5.60 32.95 23.54
N LEU A 126 6.08 32.00 22.72
CA LEU A 126 7.25 31.16 23.03
C LEU A 126 8.56 31.73 22.47
N ASN A 127 8.56 33.02 22.08
CA ASN A 127 9.75 33.75 21.66
C ASN A 127 10.52 34.28 22.87
#